data_AF-A0AA41SND7-F1
#
_entry.id   AF-A0AA41SND7-F1
#
_cell.length_a   1.000
_cell.length_b   1.000
_cell.length_c   1.000
_cell.angle_alpha   90.00
_cell.angle_beta   90.00
_cell.angle_gamma   90.00
#
_symmetry.space_group_name_H-M   'P 1'
#
loop_
_entity.id
_entity.type
_entity.pdbx_description
1 polymer ?
#
loop_
_entity_poly.entity_id
_entity_poly.type
_entity_poly.pdbx_seq_one_letter_code
_entity_poly.pdbx_strand_id
1 'polypeptide(L)'
;MMTDFLHSGTIACIMLGLGVFIVFVARPAALWIVKHTPEGRPVKEAYIFSILISVLICGLAGEYCGTTASTAAFLLGLAIPDGPPLGTALVNKLNYLVTVVFMPLQMGIVGYRTDITNTDLKFLWGGALTTIGCILGKVIGIFLSSVCLGVSVEDSLLLGVIMNLKGLVEVTVLNNWMDGRDSVVSLYQEIYSS
;
A
#
# COMPACT_ATOMS: atom_id res chain seq x y z
N MET A 1 2.83 -26.32 -17.73
CA MET A 1 3.28 -25.24 -18.64
C MET A 1 2.13 -24.63 -19.45
N MET A 2 1.39 -25.41 -20.26
CA MET A 2 0.24 -24.88 -21.03
C MET A 2 -1.00 -24.57 -20.16
N THR A 3 -1.19 -25.31 -19.06
CA THR A 3 -2.21 -25.06 -18.03
C THR A 3 -1.93 -23.82 -17.19
N ASP A 4 -0.66 -23.56 -16.85
CA ASP A 4 -0.24 -22.38 -16.08
C ASP A 4 -0.40 -21.09 -16.88
N PHE A 5 -0.18 -21.14 -18.20
CA PHE A 5 -0.39 -20.02 -19.11
C PHE A 5 -1.88 -19.71 -19.32
N LEU A 6 -2.73 -20.75 -19.44
CA LEU A 6 -4.18 -20.58 -19.48
C LEU A 6 -4.70 -19.99 -18.16
N HIS A 7 -4.22 -20.47 -17.01
CA HIS A 7 -4.61 -19.97 -15.70
C HIS A 7 -4.19 -18.51 -15.52
N SER A 8 -2.95 -18.17 -15.85
CA SER A 8 -2.44 -16.80 -15.82
C SER A 8 -3.20 -15.86 -16.76
N GLY A 9 -3.61 -16.35 -17.94
CA GLY A 9 -4.46 -15.60 -18.88
C GLY A 9 -5.87 -15.34 -18.34
N THR A 10 -6.52 -16.36 -17.76
CA THR A 10 -7.84 -16.18 -17.12
C THR A 10 -7.79 -15.24 -15.93
N ILE A 11 -6.75 -15.29 -15.11
CA ILE A 11 -6.58 -14.39 -13.95
C ILE A 11 -6.38 -12.95 -14.44
N ALA A 12 -5.60 -12.73 -15.50
CA ALA A 12 -5.43 -11.40 -16.11
C ALA A 12 -6.75 -10.84 -16.71
N CYS A 13 -7.55 -11.69 -17.36
CA CYS A 13 -8.86 -11.29 -17.87
C CYS A 13 -9.88 -11.00 -16.75
N ILE A 14 -9.84 -11.76 -15.65
CA ILE A 14 -10.67 -11.53 -14.46
C ILE A 14 -10.25 -10.23 -13.76
N MET A 15 -8.96 -9.95 -13.66
CA MET A 15 -8.41 -8.68 -13.13
C MET A 15 -8.86 -7.47 -13.95
N LEU A 16 -8.72 -7.55 -15.28
CA LEU A 16 -9.17 -6.49 -16.18
C LEU A 16 -10.69 -6.34 -16.17
N GLY A 17 -11.44 -7.45 -16.15
CA GLY A 17 -12.90 -7.44 -16.07
C GLY A 17 -13.43 -6.86 -14.76
N LEU A 18 -12.81 -7.22 -13.63
CA LEU A 18 -13.14 -6.67 -12.31
C LEU A 18 -12.75 -5.20 -12.22
N GLY A 19 -11.57 -4.82 -12.72
CA GLY A 19 -11.13 -3.42 -12.76
C GLY A 19 -12.05 -2.54 -13.60
N VAL A 20 -12.46 -3.03 -14.78
CA VAL A 20 -13.45 -2.33 -15.62
C VAL A 20 -14.81 -2.30 -14.93
N PHE A 21 -15.29 -3.39 -14.33
CA PHE A 21 -16.58 -3.44 -13.63
C PHE A 21 -16.60 -2.48 -12.42
N ILE A 22 -15.54 -2.45 -11.61
CA ILE A 22 -15.40 -1.52 -10.50
C ILE A 22 -15.36 -0.08 -11.02
N VAL A 23 -14.59 0.22 -12.07
CA VAL A 23 -14.55 1.58 -12.63
C VAL A 23 -15.91 1.97 -13.23
N PHE A 24 -16.63 1.05 -13.86
CA PHE A 24 -17.90 1.33 -14.53
C PHE A 24 -19.12 1.34 -13.59
N VAL A 25 -19.03 0.71 -12.42
CA VAL A 25 -20.12 0.68 -11.42
C VAL A 25 -19.82 1.62 -10.26
N ALA A 26 -18.59 1.62 -9.73
CA ALA A 26 -18.22 2.46 -8.58
C ALA A 26 -18.06 3.94 -8.94
N ARG A 27 -17.53 4.30 -10.13
CA ARG A 27 -17.49 5.73 -10.54
C ARG A 27 -18.87 6.36 -10.65
N PRO A 28 -19.85 5.78 -11.40
CA PRO A 28 -21.16 6.40 -11.47
C PRO A 28 -21.90 6.34 -10.13
N ALA A 29 -21.71 5.31 -9.30
CA ALA A 29 -22.27 5.27 -7.95
C ALA A 29 -21.69 6.38 -7.05
N ALA A 30 -20.38 6.61 -7.09
CA ALA A 30 -19.72 7.70 -6.36
C ALA A 30 -20.18 9.08 -6.86
N LEU A 31 -20.26 9.28 -8.17
CA LEU A 31 -20.77 10.52 -8.78
C LEU A 31 -22.27 10.73 -8.49
N TRP A 32 -23.06 9.66 -8.40
CA TRP A 32 -24.48 9.74 -8.06
C TRP A 32 -24.71 10.11 -6.60
N ILE A 33 -23.87 9.60 -5.69
CA ILE A 33 -23.82 9.98 -4.27
C ILE A 33 -23.41 11.44 -4.10
N VAL A 34 -22.40 11.90 -4.86
CA VAL A 34 -22.00 13.32 -4.88
C VAL A 34 -23.14 14.20 -5.41
N LYS A 35 -23.85 13.77 -6.45
CA LYS A 35 -24.98 14.52 -7.04
C LYS A 35 -26.23 14.56 -6.14
N HIS A 36 -26.43 13.54 -5.29
CA HIS A 36 -27.51 13.51 -4.29
C HIS A 36 -27.15 14.17 -2.96
N THR A 37 -25.91 14.66 -2.81
CA THR A 37 -25.47 15.42 -1.64
C THR A 37 -25.40 16.91 -2.02
N PRO A 38 -26.36 17.75 -1.63
CA PRO A 38 -26.37 19.16 -2.01
C PRO A 38 -25.16 19.90 -1.43
N GLU A 39 -24.57 20.79 -2.25
CA GLU A 39 -23.45 21.65 -1.88
C GLU A 39 -23.77 22.46 -0.60
N GLY A 40 -22.85 22.46 0.36
CA GLY A 40 -22.90 23.32 1.55
C GLY A 40 -23.38 22.68 2.86
N ARG A 41 -23.66 21.38 2.92
CA ARG A 41 -23.89 20.65 4.19
C ARG A 41 -22.69 19.75 4.51
N PRO A 42 -22.30 19.60 5.79
CA PRO A 42 -21.25 18.65 6.16
C PRO A 42 -21.64 17.27 5.64
N VAL A 43 -20.74 16.62 4.91
CA VAL A 43 -20.93 15.26 4.43
C VAL A 43 -21.26 14.41 5.66
N LYS A 44 -22.46 13.80 5.69
CA LYS A 44 -22.87 12.98 6.84
C LYS A 44 -21.80 11.92 7.07
N GLU A 45 -21.38 11.72 8.32
CA GLU A 45 -20.42 10.68 8.69
C GLU A 45 -20.82 9.30 8.17
N ALA A 46 -22.13 9.05 8.05
CA ALA A 46 -22.71 7.87 7.43
C ALA A 46 -22.16 7.57 6.01
N TYR A 47 -21.89 8.58 5.18
CA TYR A 47 -21.29 8.37 3.85
C TYR A 47 -19.83 7.92 3.94
N ILE A 48 -19.06 8.47 4.87
CA ILE A 48 -17.66 8.06 5.09
C ILE A 48 -17.62 6.60 5.58
N PHE A 49 -18.47 6.25 6.54
CA PHE A 49 -18.62 4.87 7.00
C PHE A 49 -19.07 3.92 5.88
N SER A 50 -20.04 4.35 5.05
CA SER A 50 -20.48 3.57 3.89
C SER A 50 -19.35 3.33 2.88
N ILE A 51 -18.49 4.32 2.64
CA ILE A 51 -17.33 4.17 1.75
C ILE A 51 -16.30 3.23 2.36
N LEU A 52 -16.00 3.35 3.66
CA LEU A 52 -15.09 2.42 4.36
C LEU A 52 -15.59 0.97 4.30
N ILE A 53 -16.89 0.75 4.51
CA ILE A 53 -17.51 -0.58 4.38
C ILE A 53 -17.45 -1.06 2.93
N SER A 54 -17.68 -0.19 1.95
CA SER A 54 -17.55 -0.53 0.53
C SER A 54 -16.12 -0.95 0.18
N VAL A 55 -15.09 -0.26 0.70
CA VAL A 55 -13.68 -0.65 0.54
C VAL A 55 -13.42 -2.05 1.11
N LEU A 56 -13.97 -2.36 2.28
CA LEU A 56 -13.82 -3.68 2.90
C LEU A 56 -14.50 -4.78 2.07
N ILE A 57 -15.73 -4.55 1.61
CA ILE A 57 -16.47 -5.49 0.76
C ILE A 57 -15.75 -5.68 -0.59
N CYS A 58 -15.23 -4.60 -1.19
CA CYS A 58 -14.48 -4.65 -2.43
C CYS A 58 -13.19 -5.46 -2.28
N GLY A 59 -12.47 -5.26 -1.17
CA GLY A 59 -11.27 -6.05 -0.85
C GLY A 59 -11.58 -7.54 -0.73
N LEU A 60 -12.62 -7.90 0.04
CA LEU A 60 -13.07 -9.28 0.22
C LEU A 60 -13.54 -9.93 -1.08
N ALA A 61 -14.33 -9.22 -1.88
CA ALA A 61 -14.76 -9.68 -3.19
C ALA A 61 -13.55 -9.86 -4.13
N GLY A 62 -12.56 -8.97 -4.02
CA GLY A 62 -11.29 -9.07 -4.71
C GLY A 62 -10.55 -10.37 -4.40
N GLU A 63 -10.38 -10.69 -3.12
CA GLU A 63 -9.74 -11.94 -2.67
C GLU A 63 -10.52 -13.18 -3.12
N TYR A 64 -11.84 -13.13 -3.05
CA TYR A 64 -12.69 -14.22 -3.54
C TYR A 64 -12.55 -14.45 -5.05
N CYS A 65 -12.35 -13.39 -5.83
CA CYS A 65 -12.12 -13.47 -7.27
C CYS A 65 -10.68 -13.85 -7.65
N GLY A 66 -9.79 -14.10 -6.68
CA GLY A 66 -8.38 -14.43 -6.93
C GLY A 66 -7.49 -13.20 -7.18
N THR A 67 -7.95 -12.02 -6.75
CA THR A 67 -7.18 -10.77 -6.80
C THR A 67 -6.70 -10.36 -5.41
N THR A 68 -5.68 -9.50 -5.31
CA THR A 68 -5.23 -9.02 -4.00
C THR A 68 -6.17 -7.92 -3.47
N ALA A 69 -6.56 -8.01 -2.19
CA ALA A 69 -7.43 -7.01 -1.54
C ALA A 69 -6.90 -5.57 -1.72
N SER A 70 -5.58 -5.40 -1.67
CA SER A 70 -4.91 -4.11 -1.87
C SER A 70 -5.19 -3.50 -3.26
N THR A 71 -5.18 -4.34 -4.30
CA THR A 71 -5.44 -3.89 -5.68
C THR A 71 -6.90 -3.51 -5.88
N ALA A 72 -7.84 -4.31 -5.34
CA ALA A 72 -9.27 -4.00 -5.40
C ALA A 72 -9.62 -2.70 -4.63
N ALA A 73 -9.05 -2.51 -3.43
CA ALA A 73 -9.21 -1.30 -2.64
C ALA A 73 -8.60 -0.07 -3.33
N PHE A 74 -7.43 -0.22 -3.97
CA PHE A 74 -6.78 0.86 -4.71
C PHE A 74 -7.61 1.32 -5.92
N LEU A 75 -8.15 0.37 -6.69
CA LEU A 75 -9.03 0.67 -7.83
C LEU A 75 -10.30 1.41 -7.39
N LEU A 76 -10.90 1.00 -6.26
CA LEU A 76 -12.03 1.71 -5.68
C LEU A 76 -11.66 3.12 -5.24
N GLY A 77 -10.49 3.30 -4.62
CA GLY A 77 -9.95 4.61 -4.26
C GLY A 77 -9.77 5.54 -5.47
N LEU A 78 -9.24 5.03 -6.58
CA LEU A 78 -9.07 5.79 -7.83
C LEU A 78 -10.40 6.17 -8.52
N ALA A 79 -11.47 5.46 -8.21
CA ALA A 79 -12.81 5.78 -8.69
C ALA A 79 -13.44 6.96 -7.91
N ILE A 80 -12.97 7.24 -6.69
CA ILE A 80 -13.45 8.36 -5.87
C ILE A 80 -12.83 9.66 -6.41
N PRO A 81 -13.63 10.69 -6.75
CA PRO A 81 -13.10 11.94 -7.28
C PRO A 81 -12.31 12.69 -6.21
N ASP A 82 -11.14 13.21 -6.61
CA ASP A 82 -10.31 14.07 -5.77
C ASP A 82 -10.97 15.45 -5.61
N GLY A 83 -11.22 15.87 -4.37
CA GLY A 83 -11.63 17.23 -4.06
C GLY A 83 -12.60 17.38 -2.87
N PRO A 84 -12.82 18.63 -2.43
CA PRO A 84 -13.83 18.94 -1.42
C PRO A 84 -15.26 18.71 -1.97
N PRO A 85 -16.25 18.36 -1.12
CA PRO A 85 -16.16 18.12 0.33
C PRO A 85 -15.90 16.64 0.71
N LEU A 86 -16.08 15.70 -0.22
CA LEU A 86 -16.12 14.26 0.07
C LEU A 86 -14.72 13.62 0.16
N GLY A 87 -13.84 13.89 -0.82
CA GLY A 87 -12.48 13.32 -0.85
C GLY A 87 -11.65 13.83 0.32
N THR A 88 -11.70 15.14 0.60
CA THR A 88 -10.97 15.74 1.72
C THR A 88 -11.43 15.19 3.08
N ALA A 89 -12.75 15.02 3.28
CA ALA A 89 -13.27 14.46 4.52
C ALA A 89 -12.86 12.99 4.71
N LEU A 90 -12.87 12.20 3.63
CA LEU A 90 -12.43 10.81 3.65
C LEU A 90 -10.93 10.69 3.96
N VAL A 91 -10.09 11.46 3.27
CA VAL A 91 -8.63 11.49 3.49
C VAL A 91 -8.30 11.91 4.92
N ASN A 92 -8.97 12.94 5.46
CA ASN A 92 -8.73 13.36 6.84
C ASN A 92 -9.08 12.26 7.86
N LYS A 93 -10.23 11.58 7.72
CA LYS A 93 -10.59 10.48 8.64
C LYS A 93 -9.66 9.28 8.49
N LEU A 94 -9.31 8.90 7.26
CA LEU A 94 -8.37 7.81 6.99
C LEU A 94 -6.97 8.11 7.52
N ASN A 95 -6.42 9.30 7.24
CA ASN A 95 -5.11 9.71 7.73
C ASN A 95 -5.07 9.74 9.26
N TYR A 96 -6.15 10.20 9.91
CA TYR A 96 -6.25 10.17 11.36
C TYR A 96 -6.19 8.73 11.89
N LEU A 97 -6.98 7.81 11.34
CA LEU A 97 -6.95 6.39 11.74
C LEU A 97 -5.57 5.76 11.48
N VAL A 98 -4.99 6.01 10.31
CA VAL A 98 -3.67 5.48 9.93
C VAL A 98 -2.58 5.97 10.88
N THR A 99 -2.58 7.26 11.22
CA THR A 99 -1.52 7.85 12.04
C THR A 99 -1.68 7.50 13.52
N VAL A 100 -2.92 7.51 14.02
CA VAL A 100 -3.19 7.28 15.45
C VAL A 100 -3.19 5.81 15.82
N VAL A 101 -3.66 4.93 14.92
CA VAL A 101 -3.85 3.50 15.22
C VAL A 101 -2.82 2.67 14.46
N PHE A 102 -2.79 2.75 13.13
CA PHE A 102 -1.99 1.80 12.33
C PHE A 102 -0.47 2.03 12.42
N MET A 103 -0.01 3.27 12.39
CA MET A 103 1.42 3.59 12.54
C MET A 103 2.03 3.03 13.82
N PRO A 104 1.50 3.34 15.02
CA PRO A 104 2.08 2.82 16.27
C PRO A 104 1.95 1.30 16.38
N LEU A 105 0.86 0.70 15.90
CA LEU A 105 0.71 -0.76 15.89
C LEU A 105 1.79 -1.44 15.04
N GLN A 106 2.02 -0.96 13.82
CA GLN A 106 3.06 -1.52 12.94
C GLN A 106 4.46 -1.35 13.54
N MET A 107 4.76 -0.17 14.08
CA MET A 107 6.03 0.07 14.78
C MET A 107 6.18 -0.82 16.02
N GLY A 108 5.09 -1.08 16.74
CA GLY A 108 5.08 -1.99 17.89
C GLY A 108 5.39 -3.43 17.51
N ILE A 109 4.79 -3.95 16.42
CA ILE A 109 5.05 -5.31 15.93
C ILE A 109 6.51 -5.46 15.50
N VAL A 110 7.02 -4.51 14.72
CA VAL A 110 8.43 -4.52 14.28
C VAL A 110 9.37 -4.38 15.48
N GLY A 111 9.06 -3.47 16.41
CA GLY A 111 9.86 -3.27 17.62
C GLY A 111 9.89 -4.50 18.51
N TYR A 112 8.75 -5.17 18.72
CA TYR A 112 8.66 -6.40 19.51
C TYR A 112 9.46 -7.54 18.89
N ARG A 113 9.44 -7.66 17.56
CA ARG A 113 10.21 -8.69 16.84
C ARG A 113 11.70 -8.36 16.71
N THR A 114 12.13 -7.13 17.04
CA THR A 114 13.52 -6.71 16.94
C THR A 114 14.25 -6.99 18.26
N ASP A 115 15.02 -8.09 18.30
CA ASP A 115 15.88 -8.41 19.44
C ASP A 115 17.25 -7.72 19.30
N ILE A 116 17.44 -6.63 20.04
CA ILE A 116 18.67 -5.83 20.05
C ILE A 116 19.80 -6.57 20.80
N THR A 117 19.44 -7.51 21.68
CA THR A 117 20.37 -8.18 22.60
C THR A 117 21.18 -9.28 21.93
N ASN A 118 20.66 -9.88 20.86
CA ASN A 118 21.32 -10.96 20.12
C ASN A 118 21.98 -10.49 18.80
N THR A 119 22.13 -9.18 18.60
CA THR A 119 22.62 -8.63 17.33
C THR A 119 24.14 -8.39 17.35
N ASP A 120 24.85 -9.03 16.42
CA ASP A 120 26.29 -8.81 16.20
C ASP A 120 26.58 -7.39 15.68
N LEU A 121 27.63 -6.75 16.21
CA LEU A 121 28.08 -5.41 15.80
C LEU A 121 28.43 -5.34 14.30
N LYS A 122 28.93 -6.46 13.74
CA LYS A 122 29.24 -6.61 12.31
C LYS A 122 27.98 -6.57 11.44
N PHE A 123 26.89 -7.17 11.91
CA PHE A 123 25.62 -7.17 11.20
C PHE A 123 24.99 -5.78 11.18
N LEU A 124 25.07 -5.05 12.31
CA LEU A 124 24.63 -3.65 12.40
C LEU A 124 25.39 -2.75 11.42
N TRP A 125 26.72 -2.88 11.36
CA TRP A 125 27.53 -2.09 10.43
C TRP A 125 27.22 -2.42 8.97
N GLY A 126 27.03 -3.71 8.65
CA GLY A 126 26.60 -4.15 7.32
C GLY A 126 25.26 -3.53 6.94
N GLY A 127 24.26 -3.62 7.82
CA GLY A 127 22.94 -3.04 7.59
C GLY A 127 22.96 -1.51 7.42
N ALA A 128 23.78 -0.81 8.20
CA ALA A 128 23.97 0.63 8.07
C ALA A 128 24.57 1.00 6.71
N LEU A 129 25.62 0.30 6.27
CA LEU A 129 26.27 0.56 4.99
C LEU A 129 25.33 0.28 3.81
N THR A 130 24.58 -0.83 3.86
CA THR A 130 23.57 -1.15 2.84
C THR A 130 22.48 -0.08 2.79
N THR A 131 22.01 0.39 3.94
CA THR A 131 20.97 1.42 4.01
C THR A 131 21.45 2.74 3.40
N ILE A 132 22.66 3.17 3.73
CA ILE A 132 23.28 4.37 3.15
C ILE A 132 23.44 4.21 1.64
N GLY A 133 23.92 3.05 1.18
CA GLY A 133 24.04 2.73 -0.25
C GLY A 133 22.70 2.80 -0.98
N CYS A 134 21.63 2.26 -0.39
CA CYS A 134 20.29 2.34 -0.95
C CYS A 134 19.76 3.77 -1.04
N ILE A 135 19.99 4.59 -0.01
CA ILE A 135 19.57 6.00 0.01
C ILE A 135 20.29 6.77 -1.10
N LEU A 136 21.62 6.66 -1.17
CA LEU A 136 22.42 7.31 -2.21
C LEU A 136 22.02 6.85 -3.60
N GLY A 137 21.80 5.54 -3.80
CA GLY A 137 21.35 5.00 -5.07
C GLY A 137 20.00 5.58 -5.52
N LYS A 138 19.02 5.69 -4.61
CA LYS A 138 17.72 6.32 -4.91
C LYS A 138 17.88 7.80 -5.25
N VAL A 139 18.60 8.56 -4.44
CA VAL A 139 18.79 10.00 -4.66
C VAL A 139 19.48 10.25 -6.00
N ILE A 140 20.60 9.57 -6.27
CA ILE A 140 21.34 9.74 -7.53
C ILE A 140 20.50 9.31 -8.73
N GLY A 141 19.76 8.20 -8.62
CA GLY A 141 18.89 7.71 -9.69
C GLY A 141 17.78 8.70 -10.06
N ILE A 142 17.13 9.28 -9.05
CA ILE A 142 16.04 10.26 -9.23
C ILE A 142 16.61 11.59 -9.73
N PHE A 143 17.74 12.02 -9.19
CA PHE A 143 18.43 13.24 -9.58
C PHE A 143 18.84 13.19 -11.06
N LEU A 144 19.52 12.12 -11.47
CA LEU A 144 19.97 11.95 -12.86
C LEU A 144 18.79 11.87 -13.83
N SER A 145 17.73 11.15 -13.46
CA SER A 145 16.52 11.05 -14.27
C SER A 145 15.82 12.41 -14.39
N SER A 146 15.62 13.13 -13.28
CA SER A 146 14.89 14.41 -13.28
C SER A 146 15.63 15.52 -14.03
N VAL A 147 16.96 15.56 -13.94
CA VAL A 147 17.79 16.50 -14.71
C VAL A 147 17.70 16.20 -16.20
N CYS A 148 17.65 14.92 -16.60
CA CYS A 148 17.45 14.53 -18.00
C CYS A 148 16.07 14.96 -18.54
N LEU A 149 15.06 15.01 -17.68
CA LEU A 149 13.72 15.54 -17.99
C LEU A 149 13.63 17.08 -17.92
N GLY A 150 14.71 17.79 -17.59
CA GLY A 150 14.75 19.26 -17.58
C GLY A 150 14.19 19.91 -16.30
N VAL A 151 14.08 19.16 -15.21
CA VAL A 151 13.69 19.70 -13.88
C VAL A 151 14.88 20.44 -13.24
N SER A 152 14.60 21.49 -12.46
CA SER A 152 15.64 22.24 -11.74
C SER A 152 16.45 21.32 -10.80
N VAL A 153 17.73 21.67 -10.60
CA VAL A 153 18.66 20.91 -9.77
C VAL A 153 18.19 20.86 -8.30
N GLU A 154 17.58 21.94 -7.82
CA GLU A 154 17.05 22.03 -6.46
C GLU A 154 15.80 21.15 -6.28
N ASP A 155 14.88 21.20 -7.24
CA ASP A 155 13.63 20.41 -7.21
C ASP A 155 13.91 18.90 -7.35
N SER A 156 14.90 18.54 -8.17
CA SER A 156 15.30 17.14 -8.35
C SER A 156 15.97 16.56 -7.10
N LEU A 157 16.77 17.35 -6.37
CA LEU A 157 17.30 16.94 -5.06
C LEU A 157 16.19 16.80 -4.02
N LEU A 158 15.27 17.76 -3.95
CA LEU A 158 14.11 17.68 -3.05
C LEU A 158 13.28 16.42 -3.33
N LEU A 159 12.98 16.15 -4.61
CA LEU A 159 12.24 14.95 -5.01
C LEU A 159 12.98 13.66 -4.61
N GLY A 160 14.31 13.63 -4.80
CA GLY A 160 15.16 12.52 -4.38
C GLY A 160 15.10 12.26 -2.87
N VAL A 161 15.11 13.31 -2.06
CA VAL A 161 14.99 13.20 -0.60
C VAL A 161 13.59 12.74 -0.19
N ILE A 162 12.53 13.29 -0.78
CA ILE A 162 11.14 12.93 -0.46
C ILE A 162 10.86 11.45 -0.75
N MET A 163 11.44 10.87 -1.81
CA MET A 163 11.27 9.43 -2.12
C MET A 163 11.91 8.48 -1.10
N ASN A 164 12.74 8.97 -0.18
CA ASN A 164 13.28 8.15 0.92
C ASN A 164 12.31 8.01 2.10
N LEU A 165 11.22 8.78 2.12
CA LEU A 165 10.18 8.67 3.15
C LEU A 165 9.44 7.33 2.99
N LYS A 166 9.85 6.35 3.77
CA LYS A 166 9.20 5.05 3.87
C LYS A 166 7.91 5.18 4.68
N GLY A 167 6.82 4.57 4.20
CA GLY A 167 5.50 4.66 4.82
C GLY A 167 5.01 3.34 5.42
N LEU A 168 3.75 3.36 5.87
CA LEU A 168 3.05 2.20 6.45
C LEU A 168 3.08 0.96 5.55
N VAL A 169 2.96 1.16 4.23
CA VAL A 169 2.94 0.08 3.24
C VAL A 169 4.25 -0.71 3.27
N GLU A 170 5.37 -0.01 3.36
CA GLU A 170 6.69 -0.67 3.34
C GLU A 170 6.94 -1.47 4.62
N VAL A 171 6.49 -0.96 5.76
CA VAL A 171 6.53 -1.69 7.04
C VAL A 171 5.66 -2.95 6.97
N THR A 172 4.47 -2.86 6.38
CA THR A 172 3.56 -4.01 6.21
C THR A 172 4.18 -5.08 5.31
N VAL A 173 4.81 -4.68 4.20
CA VAL A 173 5.52 -5.61 3.30
C VAL A 173 6.68 -6.30 4.01
N LEU A 174 7.47 -5.54 4.79
CA LEU A 174 8.56 -6.11 5.57
C LEU A 174 8.07 -7.12 6.61
N ASN A 175 6.96 -6.80 7.29
CA ASN A 175 6.35 -7.70 8.27
C ASN A 175 5.86 -9.01 7.61
N ASN A 176 5.18 -8.91 6.46
CA ASN A 176 4.73 -10.09 5.71
C ASN A 176 5.89 -10.96 5.23
N TRP A 177 6.99 -10.33 4.79
CA TRP A 177 8.19 -11.05 4.37
C TRP A 177 8.85 -11.79 5.55
N MET A 178 8.92 -11.16 6.71
CA MET A 178 9.46 -11.77 7.92
C MET A 178 8.62 -12.97 8.39
N ASP A 179 7.29 -12.83 8.36
CA ASP A 179 6.37 -13.92 8.74
C ASP A 179 6.50 -15.15 7.81
N GLY A 180 6.69 -14.91 6.51
CA GLY A 180 6.99 -15.97 5.54
C GLY A 180 8.32 -16.68 5.84
N ARG A 181 9.35 -15.94 6.28
CA ARG A 181 10.63 -16.54 6.67
C ARG A 181 10.48 -17.42 7.91
N ASP A 182 9.78 -16.94 8.94
CA ASP A 182 9.58 -17.67 10.20
C ASP A 182 8.83 -18.99 9.98
N SER A 183 7.85 -18.97 9.07
CA SER A 183 7.09 -20.17 8.65
C SER A 183 7.99 -21.23 8.02
N VAL A 184 8.91 -20.82 7.13
CA VAL A 184 9.85 -21.74 6.48
C VAL A 184 10.84 -22.34 7.47
N VAL A 185 11.37 -21.52 8.40
CA VAL A 185 12.30 -22.00 9.44
C VAL A 185 11.65 -23.03 10.35
N SER A 186 10.39 -22.83 10.71
CA SER A 186 9.61 -23.76 11.55
C SER A 186 9.41 -25.12 10.88
N LEU A 187 9.06 -25.13 9.59
CA LEU A 187 8.95 -26.36 8.80
C LEU A 187 10.28 -27.10 8.70
N TYR A 188 11.40 -26.37 8.57
CA TYR A 188 12.72 -26.97 8.49
C TYR A 188 13.14 -27.65 9.80
N GLN A 189 12.79 -27.05 10.95
CA GLN A 189 13.00 -27.68 12.24
C GLN A 189 12.12 -28.92 12.44
N GLU A 190 10.87 -28.88 11.97
CA GLU A 190 9.95 -30.02 12.08
C GLU A 190 10.44 -31.22 11.25
N ILE A 191 10.86 -30.98 10.00
CA ILE A 191 11.41 -32.00 9.09
C ILE A 191 12.72 -32.60 9.63
N TYR A 192 13.59 -31.81 10.25
CA TYR A 192 14.88 -32.30 10.77
C TYR A 192 14.77 -32.95 12.17
N SER A 193 13.61 -32.82 12.82
CA SER A 193 13.33 -33.45 14.13
C SER A 193 12.59 -34.79 14.02
N SER A 194 12.16 -35.19 12.82
CA SER A 194 11.56 -36.50 12.48
C SER A 194 12.55 -37.42 11.79
#